data_AF-A0A318TEP2-F1
#
_entry.id   AF-A0A318TEP2-F1
#
_cell.length_a   1.000
_cell.length_b   1.000
_cell.length_c   1.000
_cell.angle_alpha   90.00
_cell.angle_beta   90.00
_cell.angle_gamma   90.00
#
_symmetry.space_group_name_H-M   'P 1'
#
loop_
_entity.id
_entity.type
_entity.pdbx_description
1 polymer ?
#
loop_
_entity_poly.entity_id
_entity_poly.type
_entity_poly.pdbx_seq_one_letter_code
_entity_poly.pdbx_strand_id
1 'polypeptide(L)'
;MNPVNRRLTHRALVERNVAVTDDPWGNPVPPDFQPLGTFKCFFWSKQSREAVDGDKTAMIEDLRALFALDADLREDDEISAITDARGNALVAGRVRVDGPVQYKHTHMEAALKRVD
;
A
#
# COMPACT_ATOMS: atom_id res chain seq x y z
N MET A 1 4.72 -25.96 9.33
CA MET A 1 4.59 -24.50 9.26
C MET A 1 3.64 -24.17 8.12
N ASN A 2 2.48 -23.56 8.38
CA ASN A 2 1.47 -23.33 7.34
C ASN A 2 1.80 -22.02 6.62
N PRO A 3 2.16 -22.02 5.32
CA PRO A 3 2.67 -20.82 4.67
C PRO A 3 1.56 -19.77 4.53
N VAL A 4 1.88 -18.51 4.86
CA VAL A 4 0.98 -17.36 4.68
C VAL A 4 0.52 -17.21 3.22
N ASN A 5 1.21 -17.79 2.24
CA ASN A 5 0.79 -17.86 0.85
C ASN A 5 -0.64 -18.39 0.64
N ARG A 6 -1.16 -19.29 1.49
CA ARG A 6 -2.58 -19.72 1.41
C ARG A 6 -3.58 -18.67 1.90
N ARG A 7 -3.11 -17.64 2.60
CA ARG A 7 -3.90 -16.52 3.15
C ARG A 7 -3.79 -15.24 2.30
N LEU A 8 -2.91 -15.17 1.30
CA LEU A 8 -2.80 -14.05 0.36
C LEU A 8 -3.91 -14.11 -0.71
N THR A 9 -5.13 -13.80 -0.29
CA THR A 9 -6.36 -13.95 -1.08
C THR A 9 -6.66 -12.78 -2.02
N HIS A 10 -5.99 -11.65 -1.86
CA HIS A 10 -6.23 -10.41 -2.62
C HIS A 10 -5.12 -10.16 -3.65
N ARG A 11 -5.34 -9.17 -4.52
CA ARG A 11 -4.39 -8.71 -5.53
C ARG A 11 -4.18 -7.21 -5.38
N ALA A 12 -2.93 -6.78 -5.29
CA ALA A 12 -2.53 -5.39 -5.26
C ALA A 12 -1.84 -5.03 -6.57
N LEU A 13 -2.34 -4.01 -7.26
CA LEU A 13 -1.71 -3.42 -8.44
C LEU A 13 -0.74 -2.36 -7.96
N VAL A 14 0.55 -2.67 -7.98
CA VAL A 14 1.61 -1.83 -7.44
C VAL A 14 2.27 -1.02 -8.55
N GLU A 15 2.52 0.24 -8.25
CA GLU A 15 3.17 1.22 -9.09
C GLU A 15 4.33 1.86 -8.32
N ARG A 16 5.39 2.20 -9.05
CA ARG A 16 6.59 2.83 -8.49
C ARG A 16 6.85 4.13 -9.21
N ASN A 17 7.18 5.17 -8.45
CA ASN A 17 7.62 6.43 -9.02
C ASN A 17 8.98 6.25 -9.70
N VAL A 18 9.06 6.56 -10.99
CA VAL A 18 10.30 6.52 -11.80
C VAL A 18 10.78 7.90 -12.20
N ALA A 19 10.11 8.97 -11.76
CA ALA A 19 10.56 10.34 -12.01
C ALA A 19 11.98 10.53 -11.45
N VAL A 20 12.90 10.88 -12.34
CA VAL A 20 14.31 11.10 -12.02
C VAL A 20 14.53 12.57 -11.67
N THR A 21 14.57 12.86 -10.36
CA THR A 21 15.05 14.14 -9.78
C THR A 21 14.45 15.40 -10.43
N ASP A 22 15.10 16.54 -10.23
CA ASP A 22 14.72 17.82 -10.81
C ASP A 22 14.93 17.85 -12.33
N ASP A 23 14.18 18.70 -13.02
CA ASP A 23 14.32 18.96 -14.44
C ASP A 23 15.68 19.64 -14.75
N PRO A 24 16.05 19.86 -16.03
CA PRO A 24 17.32 20.53 -16.39
C PRO A 24 17.49 21.95 -15.82
N TRP A 25 16.44 22.55 -15.25
CA TRP A 25 16.42 23.86 -14.62
C TRP A 25 16.32 23.80 -13.10
N GLY A 26 16.36 22.60 -12.49
CA GLY A 26 16.32 22.41 -11.05
C GLY A 26 14.90 22.48 -10.45
N ASN A 27 13.84 22.37 -11.26
CA ASN A 27 12.48 22.27 -10.74
C ASN A 27 12.11 20.82 -10.45
N PRO A 28 11.35 20.55 -9.38
CA PRO A 28 10.84 19.22 -9.10
C PRO A 28 10.00 18.69 -10.28
N VAL A 29 10.37 17.53 -10.82
CA VAL A 29 9.55 16.86 -11.82
C VAL A 29 8.34 16.22 -11.12
N PRO A 30 7.12 16.32 -11.68
CA PRO A 30 5.97 15.60 -11.14
C PRO A 30 6.25 14.10 -11.00
N PRO A 31 5.73 13.43 -9.96
CA PRO A 31 5.84 11.98 -9.84
C PRO A 31 5.31 11.26 -11.08
N ASP A 32 6.06 10.24 -11.53
CA ASP A 32 5.70 9.39 -12.66
C ASP A 32 5.55 7.95 -12.16
N PHE A 33 4.33 7.60 -11.76
CA PHE A 33 4.02 6.26 -11.25
C PHE A 33 3.81 5.28 -12.39
N GLN A 34 4.74 4.35 -12.55
CA GLN A 34 4.69 3.31 -13.56
C GLN A 34 4.30 1.95 -12.95
N PRO A 35 3.50 1.13 -13.64
CA PRO A 35 3.15 -0.21 -13.17
C PRO A 35 4.39 -1.07 -12.90
N LEU A 36 4.51 -1.54 -11.66
CA LEU A 36 5.55 -2.49 -11.25
C LEU A 36 5.05 -3.93 -11.43
N GLY A 37 3.81 -4.19 -11.04
CA GLY A 37 3.20 -5.50 -11.19
C GLY A 37 1.97 -5.71 -10.33
N THR A 38 1.39 -6.91 -10.43
CA THR A 38 0.30 -7.34 -9.56
C THR A 38 0.81 -8.35 -8.56
N PHE A 39 0.76 -8.01 -7.27
CA PHE A 39 1.22 -8.89 -6.20
C PHE A 39 0.06 -9.54 -5.45
N LYS A 40 0.28 -10.78 -5.00
CA LYS A 40 -0.65 -11.43 -4.07
C LYS A 40 -0.48 -10.79 -2.71
N CYS A 41 -1.60 -10.38 -2.12
CA CYS A 41 -1.60 -9.79 -0.79
C CYS A 41 -2.77 -10.28 0.06
N PHE A 42 -2.76 -9.94 1.33
CA PHE A 42 -3.93 -9.97 2.19
C PHE A 42 -4.08 -8.58 2.80
N PHE A 43 -5.22 -7.94 2.60
CA PHE A 43 -5.47 -6.56 3.03
C PHE A 43 -6.52 -6.55 4.13
N TRP A 44 -6.33 -5.69 5.13
CA TRP A 44 -7.31 -5.41 6.16
C TRP A 44 -7.19 -3.96 6.63
N SER A 45 -8.29 -3.41 7.10
CA SER A 45 -8.31 -2.16 7.84
C SER A 45 -8.64 -2.45 9.30
N LYS A 46 -7.95 -1.78 10.22
CA LYS A 46 -8.42 -1.63 11.60
C LYS A 46 -9.05 -0.25 11.69
N GLN A 47 -10.37 -0.20 11.84
CA GLN A 47 -11.04 1.05 12.21
C GLN A 47 -10.63 1.40 13.64
N SER A 48 -9.70 2.34 13.79
CA SER A 48 -9.43 2.96 15.09
C SER A 48 -10.55 3.95 15.38
N ARG A 49 -11.11 3.81 16.58
CA ARG A 49 -12.22 4.59 17.16
C ARG A 49 -11.99 6.11 17.00
N GLU A 50 -13.09 6.86 16.90
CA GLU A 50 -13.12 8.33 16.97
C GLU A 50 -12.14 8.85 18.04
N ALA A 51 -11.07 9.51 17.60
CA ALA A 51 -10.28 10.37 18.46
C ALA A 51 -10.94 11.75 18.44
N VAL A 52 -11.79 12.02 19.44
CA VAL A 52 -12.38 13.35 19.63
C VAL A 52 -11.34 14.22 20.33
N ASP A 53 -10.68 15.09 19.57
CA ASP A 53 -9.91 16.22 20.09
C ASP A 53 -10.65 17.51 19.72
N GLY A 54 -11.56 17.94 20.60
CA GLY A 54 -12.37 19.14 20.42
C GLY A 54 -13.36 19.06 19.24
N ASP A 55 -13.24 19.99 18.27
CA ASP A 55 -14.12 20.17 17.09
C ASP A 55 -13.59 19.49 15.79
N LYS A 56 -12.50 18.72 15.87
CA LYS A 56 -11.92 18.03 14.70
C LYS A 56 -12.06 16.52 14.85
N THR A 57 -12.94 15.93 14.05
CA THR A 57 -13.02 14.47 13.92
C THR A 57 -11.93 14.00 12.95
N ALA A 58 -10.84 13.45 13.48
CA ALA A 58 -9.82 12.78 12.65
C ALA A 58 -10.12 11.28 12.63
N MET A 59 -10.53 10.76 11.47
CA MET A 59 -10.67 9.33 11.26
C MET A 59 -9.29 8.73 10.97
N ILE A 60 -8.69 8.06 11.96
CA ILE A 60 -7.43 7.32 11.77
C ILE A 60 -7.77 5.93 11.22
N GLU A 61 -7.61 5.75 9.92
CA GLU A 61 -7.74 4.45 9.27
C GLU A 61 -6.37 3.74 9.29
N ASP A 62 -6.19 2.70 10.11
CA ASP A 62 -4.98 1.86 10.10
C ASP A 62 -5.14 0.80 9.00
N LEU A 63 -4.71 1.16 7.79
CA LEU A 63 -4.71 0.29 6.62
C LEU A 63 -3.43 -0.54 6.58
N ARG A 64 -3.55 -1.85 6.39
CA ARG A 64 -2.40 -2.75 6.32
C ARG A 64 -2.58 -3.85 5.29
N ALA A 65 -1.45 -4.34 4.79
CA ALA A 65 -1.43 -5.50 3.92
C ALA A 65 -0.22 -6.42 4.17
N LEU A 66 -0.43 -7.73 4.01
CA LEU A 66 0.60 -8.75 3.98
C LEU A 66 0.92 -9.07 2.53
N PHE A 67 2.20 -9.25 2.24
CA PHE A 67 2.71 -9.65 0.93
C PHE A 67 3.59 -10.89 1.04
N ALA A 68 3.81 -11.57 -0.08
CA ALA A 68 4.79 -12.65 -0.16
C ALA A 68 6.20 -12.09 0.09
N LEU A 69 7.11 -12.89 0.66
CA LEU A 69 8.47 -12.47 1.03
C LEU A 69 9.31 -11.96 -0.14
N ASP A 70 9.01 -12.44 -1.34
CA ASP A 70 9.70 -12.15 -2.59
C ASP A 70 9.05 -11.03 -3.41
N ALA A 71 7.97 -10.41 -2.93
CA ALA A 71 7.39 -9.26 -3.61
C ALA A 71 8.38 -8.08 -3.58
N ASP A 72 8.64 -7.44 -4.72
CA ASP A 72 9.45 -6.22 -4.79
C ASP A 72 8.60 -5.01 -4.35
N LEU A 73 8.27 -4.94 -3.07
CA LEU A 73 7.53 -3.84 -2.47
C LEU A 73 8.47 -2.97 -1.63
N ARG A 74 8.36 -1.65 -1.80
CA ARG A 74 9.18 -0.65 -1.11
C ARG A 74 8.32 0.43 -0.48
N GLU A 75 8.95 1.19 0.41
CA GLU A 75 8.38 2.45 0.90
C GLU A 75 8.12 3.40 -0.29
N ASP A 76 7.05 4.20 -0.17
CA ASP A 76 6.55 5.12 -1.20
C ASP A 76 6.02 4.49 -2.50
N ASP A 77 6.07 3.17 -2.65
CA ASP A 77 5.30 2.50 -3.71
C ASP A 77 3.81 2.80 -3.51
N GLU A 78 3.12 3.05 -4.62
CA GLU A 78 1.67 3.25 -4.63
C GLU A 78 0.97 1.97 -5.07
N ILE A 79 -0.22 1.76 -4.53
CA ILE A 79 -1.11 0.67 -4.87
C ILE A 79 -2.36 1.30 -5.47
N SER A 80 -2.50 1.19 -6.78
CA SER A 80 -3.59 1.83 -7.51
C SER A 80 -4.93 1.12 -7.35
N ALA A 81 -4.90 -0.18 -7.05
CA ALA A 81 -6.07 -0.93 -6.64
C ALA A 81 -5.70 -2.16 -5.81
N ILE A 82 -6.54 -2.47 -4.82
CA ILE A 82 -6.53 -3.77 -4.12
C ILE A 82 -7.85 -4.45 -4.40
N THR A 83 -7.81 -5.65 -4.98
CA THR A 83 -9.02 -6.40 -5.34
C THR A 83 -9.09 -7.77 -4.69
N ASP A 84 -10.30 -8.29 -4.52
CA ASP A 84 -10.51 -9.70 -4.22
C ASP A 84 -10.24 -10.59 -5.45
N ALA A 85 -10.40 -11.91 -5.29
CA ALA A 85 -10.23 -12.88 -6.38
C ALA A 85 -11.27 -12.76 -7.51
N ARG A 86 -12.36 -12.02 -7.30
CA ARG A 86 -13.43 -11.74 -8.27
C ARG A 86 -13.27 -10.37 -8.94
N GLY A 87 -12.25 -9.60 -8.57
CA GLY A 87 -11.96 -8.27 -9.12
C GLY A 87 -12.67 -7.12 -8.41
N ASN A 88 -13.35 -7.35 -7.28
CA ASN A 88 -13.99 -6.26 -6.53
C ASN A 88 -12.94 -5.46 -5.77
N ALA A 89 -12.97 -4.13 -5.88
CA ALA A 89 -12.10 -3.24 -5.12
C ALA A 89 -12.40 -3.33 -3.62
N LEU A 90 -11.37 -3.52 -2.80
CA LEU A 90 -11.45 -3.62 -1.35
C LEU A 90 -11.10 -2.31 -0.64
N VAL A 91 -10.46 -1.39 -1.36
CA VAL A 91 -10.16 -0.04 -0.91
C VAL A 91 -10.56 0.93 -2.01
N ALA A 92 -11.22 2.03 -1.63
CA ALA A 92 -11.53 3.10 -2.56
C ALA A 92 -10.28 3.97 -2.77
N GLY A 93 -9.94 4.25 -4.03
CA GLY A 93 -8.80 5.11 -4.38
C GLY A 93 -7.43 4.45 -4.18
N ARG A 94 -6.38 5.27 -4.34
CA ARG A 94 -4.98 4.86 -4.22
C ARG A 94 -4.53 4.86 -2.76
N VAL A 95 -3.63 3.95 -2.45
CA VAL A 95 -2.92 3.94 -1.16
C VAL A 95 -1.44 3.83 -1.39
N ARG A 96 -0.65 4.43 -0.51
CA ARG A 96 0.82 4.41 -0.53
C ARG A 96 1.35 3.56 0.61
N VAL A 97 2.45 2.85 0.38
CA VAL A 97 3.21 2.18 1.44
C VAL A 97 3.81 3.23 2.36
N ASP A 98 3.37 3.23 3.62
CA ASP A 98 3.79 4.19 4.64
C ASP A 98 4.91 3.60 5.50
N GLY A 99 6.13 4.11 5.30
CA GLY A 99 7.30 3.62 6.01
C GLY A 99 7.88 2.31 5.45
N PRO A 100 8.94 1.80 6.09
CA PRO A 100 9.63 0.60 5.64
C PRO A 100 8.80 -0.67 5.84
N VAL A 101 8.78 -1.51 4.80
CA VAL A 101 8.13 -2.82 4.83
C VAL A 101 8.77 -3.71 5.91
N GLN A 102 7.92 -4.33 6.73
CA GLN A 102 8.35 -5.16 7.85
C GLN A 102 8.42 -6.63 7.46
N TYR A 103 9.62 -7.22 7.50
CA TYR A 103 9.80 -8.65 7.26
C TYR A 103 9.42 -9.48 8.49
N LYS A 104 8.48 -10.42 8.31
CA LYS A 104 7.92 -11.26 9.36
C LYS A 104 7.99 -12.73 8.98
N HIS A 105 9.15 -13.37 9.20
CA HIS A 105 9.47 -14.80 9.00
C HIS A 105 9.01 -15.48 7.70
N THR A 106 7.71 -15.47 7.40
CA THR A 106 7.01 -16.09 6.27
C THR A 106 6.34 -15.09 5.32
N HIS A 107 6.33 -13.79 5.65
CA HIS A 107 5.68 -12.74 4.85
C HIS A 107 6.29 -11.37 5.11
N MET A 108 5.90 -10.39 4.31
CA MET A 108 6.14 -8.97 4.55
C MET A 108 4.84 -8.30 4.99
N GLU A 109 4.92 -7.30 5.85
CA GLU A 109 3.81 -6.46 6.27
C GLU A 109 4.10 -5.00 5.90
N ALA A 110 3.14 -4.36 5.23
CA ALA A 110 3.19 -2.95 4.87
C ALA A 110 2.06 -2.21 5.60
N ALA A 111 2.41 -1.08 6.22
CA ALA A 111 1.43 -0.07 6.59
C ALA A 111 1.06 0.74 5.34
N LEU A 112 -0.20 1.11 5.23
CA LEU A 112 -0.73 1.82 4.06
C LEU A 112 -1.40 3.11 4.53
N LYS A 113 -1.31 4.16 3.70
CA LYS A 113 -2.05 5.40 3.89
C LYS A 113 -2.72 5.82 2.59
N ARG A 114 -3.82 6.56 2.69
CA ARG A 114 -4.47 7.13 1.51
C ARG A 114 -3.56 8.18 0.88
N VAL A 115 -3.61 8.25 -0.44
CA VAL A 115 -3.02 9.36 -1.21
C VAL A 115 -4.14 10.36 -1.40
N ASP A 116 -3.97 11.56 -0.85
CA ASP A 116 -4.88 12.70 -0.98
C ASP A 116 -4.48 13.58 -2.18
#